data_AF-A0A812WXR8-F1
#
_entry.id   AF-A0A812WXR8-F1
#
_cell.length_a   1.000
_cell.length_b   1.000
_cell.length_c   1.000
_cell.angle_alpha   90.00
_cell.angle_beta   90.00
_cell.angle_gamma   90.00
#
_symmetry.space_group_name_H-M   'P 1'
#
loop_
_entity.id
_entity.type
_entity.pdbx_description
1 polymer ?
#
loop_
_entity_poly.entity_id
_entity_poly.type
_entity_poly.pdbx_seq_one_letter_code
_entity_poly.pdbx_strand_id
1 'polypeptide(L)'
;MKRAAAALPVFASWALGQDTPIYQYSPATVLGCECVSECKESPFAGCFAAPICKVKDKKCTKGTASWSLPLGSHDYCSFPEYKPYEELTGQQKQKLLWNRISQNTTAGRYPAALSVLTGLMGESVQVSFESQSDIFPGSRIKYIHSVGAVAPINWESLTSKYGGLFGSGSENGFVRFSSAAEPGKSGFTPGIGLKLLRDGRTSSNFVAMPSLDGQPCEESNFFSRDFTTHIKPPSNFGLKLIAQKFWQASYCPLMVGTSDFADGQKGKFPFELVLRPVVKVECPCEDYAQCLKNLESDLMPGQAVFDVYAIEKPGAAEELIGKIRIGEHAPTTTTFGDEQLFFKHQYMEDDFQLQPEWLDAIDSKEECGMKGVTTTPPKAEKGCHSPFDGMLQTDHEVIV
;
A
#
# COMPACT_ATOMS: atom_id res chain seq x y z
N MET A 1 -21.14 -18.16 56.21
CA MET A 1 -21.75 -17.54 55.03
C MET A 1 -21.06 -16.22 54.75
N LYS A 2 -20.01 -16.21 53.92
CA LYS A 2 -19.31 -14.98 53.49
C LYS A 2 -19.79 -14.65 52.08
N ARG A 3 -20.46 -13.51 51.91
CA ARG A 3 -20.91 -12.98 50.62
C ARG A 3 -19.69 -12.53 49.82
N ALA A 4 -19.50 -13.11 48.64
CA ALA A 4 -18.57 -12.60 47.64
C ALA A 4 -19.20 -11.36 46.99
N ALA A 5 -18.50 -10.22 47.04
CA ALA A 5 -18.85 -9.04 46.27
C ALA A 5 -18.41 -9.26 44.82
N ALA A 6 -19.37 -9.27 43.90
CA ALA A 6 -19.10 -9.27 42.47
C ALA A 6 -18.57 -7.88 42.06
N ALA A 7 -17.35 -7.83 41.56
CA ALA A 7 -16.82 -6.65 40.89
C ALA A 7 -17.47 -6.56 39.50
N LEU A 8 -18.25 -5.51 39.26
CA LEU A 8 -18.76 -5.15 37.95
C LEU A 8 -17.59 -4.65 37.07
N PRO A 9 -17.51 -5.04 35.78
CA PRO A 9 -16.50 -4.50 34.89
C PRO A 9 -16.83 -3.03 34.61
N VAL A 10 -15.87 -2.16 34.86
CA VAL A 10 -15.91 -0.76 34.44
C VAL A 10 -15.70 -0.76 32.92
N PHE A 11 -16.78 -0.61 32.16
CA PHE A 11 -16.69 -0.25 30.75
C PHE A 11 -16.17 1.19 30.67
N ALA A 12 -14.87 1.35 30.45
CA ALA A 12 -14.30 2.63 30.05
C ALA A 12 -14.82 2.95 28.65
N SER A 13 -15.90 3.76 28.59
CA SER A 13 -16.34 4.41 27.37
C SER A 13 -15.28 5.46 27.01
N TRP A 14 -14.30 5.06 26.19
CA TRP A 14 -13.42 6.00 25.53
C TRP A 14 -14.22 6.68 24.42
N ALA A 15 -14.81 7.84 24.73
CA ALA A 15 -15.20 8.77 23.70
C ALA A 15 -13.91 9.22 22.99
N LEU A 16 -13.53 8.54 21.92
CA LEU A 16 -12.41 8.92 21.06
C LEU A 16 -12.76 10.28 20.44
N GLY A 17 -12.21 11.35 21.03
CA GLY A 17 -12.38 12.72 20.54
C GLY A 17 -11.70 12.93 19.18
N GLN A 18 -12.10 13.99 18.49
CA GLN A 18 -11.59 14.37 17.16
C GLN A 18 -10.07 14.63 17.13
N ASP A 19 -9.47 14.90 18.29
CA ASP A 19 -8.06 15.24 18.44
C ASP A 19 -7.17 14.06 18.80
N THR A 20 -7.71 12.87 19.09
CA THR A 20 -6.88 11.71 19.43
C THR A 20 -5.99 11.35 18.23
N PRO A 21 -4.66 11.43 18.36
CA PRO A 21 -3.77 10.97 17.30
C PRO A 21 -3.98 9.46 17.10
N ILE A 22 -4.17 9.05 15.84
CA ILE A 22 -4.41 7.64 15.47
C ILE A 22 -3.18 6.79 15.84
N TYR A 23 -1.98 7.34 15.62
CA TYR A 23 -0.69 6.74 15.99
C TYR A 23 0.13 7.76 16.81
N GLN A 24 0.78 7.32 17.90
CA GLN A 24 1.42 8.21 18.88
C GLN A 24 2.85 7.81 19.28
N TYR A 25 3.58 7.08 18.46
CA TYR A 25 4.93 6.66 18.83
C TYR A 25 5.93 6.85 17.68
N SER A 26 7.14 7.22 18.06
CA SER A 26 8.27 7.34 17.14
C SER A 26 8.63 5.97 16.56
N PRO A 27 9.19 5.92 15.34
CA PRO A 27 9.65 4.68 14.76
C PRO A 27 10.65 3.97 15.67
N ALA A 28 10.59 2.63 15.67
CA ALA A 28 11.61 1.80 16.28
C ALA A 28 12.79 1.65 15.31
N THR A 29 13.80 0.87 15.67
CA THR A 29 14.93 0.56 14.78
C THR A 29 15.14 -0.95 14.68
N VAL A 30 15.66 -1.41 13.54
CA VAL A 30 15.83 -2.84 13.22
C VAL A 30 16.69 -3.54 14.27
N LEU A 31 17.80 -2.93 14.69
CA LEU A 31 18.72 -3.47 15.69
C LEU A 31 18.38 -3.05 17.13
N GLY A 32 17.33 -2.26 17.34
CA GLY A 32 16.93 -1.77 18.66
C GLY A 32 17.90 -0.74 19.24
N CYS A 33 18.45 0.14 18.39
CA CYS A 33 19.24 1.28 18.78
C CYS A 33 18.38 2.46 19.28
N GLU A 34 18.95 3.30 20.17
CA GLU A 34 18.37 4.60 20.58
C GLU A 34 18.68 5.67 19.52
N CYS A 35 17.65 6.14 18.81
CA CYS A 35 17.77 7.23 17.83
C CYS A 35 18.02 8.58 18.50
N VAL A 36 18.91 9.38 17.92
CA VAL A 36 19.17 10.80 18.28
C VAL A 36 18.84 11.77 17.15
N SER A 37 18.28 11.26 16.06
CA SER A 37 17.72 12.05 14.96
C SER A 37 16.38 11.49 14.53
N GLU A 38 15.63 12.28 13.78
CA GLU A 38 14.47 11.80 13.03
C GLU A 38 14.89 10.73 12.01
N CYS A 39 13.96 9.83 11.68
CA CYS A 39 14.09 8.88 10.60
C CYS A 39 13.99 9.60 9.27
N LYS A 40 15.03 9.50 8.44
CA LYS A 40 15.11 10.12 7.10
C LYS A 40 15.86 9.21 6.14
N GLU A 41 15.51 9.31 4.88
CA GLU A 41 16.17 8.64 3.78
C GLU A 41 17.56 9.25 3.56
N SER A 42 18.50 8.43 3.08
CA SER A 42 19.86 8.88 2.80
C SER A 42 20.45 8.17 1.59
N PRO A 43 21.13 8.90 0.68
CA PRO A 43 21.90 8.26 -0.39
C PRO A 43 23.08 7.46 0.17
N PHE A 44 23.58 7.83 1.34
CA PHE A 44 24.76 7.24 1.97
C PHE A 44 24.44 6.00 2.82
N ALA A 45 23.19 5.53 2.82
CA ALA A 45 22.76 4.31 3.51
C ALA A 45 21.73 3.56 2.65
N GLY A 46 22.19 2.54 1.93
CA GLY A 46 21.31 1.70 1.11
C GLY A 46 20.60 2.44 -0.03
N CYS A 47 21.15 3.53 -0.56
CA CYS A 47 20.60 4.26 -1.72
C CYS A 47 19.11 4.64 -1.58
N PHE A 48 18.75 5.26 -0.44
CA PHE A 48 17.36 5.63 -0.10
C PHE A 48 16.39 4.44 0.00
N ALA A 49 16.87 3.19 0.15
CA ALA A 49 15.97 2.04 0.22
C ALA A 49 15.07 2.05 1.45
N ALA A 50 15.58 2.51 2.60
CA ALA A 50 14.82 2.68 3.84
C ALA A 50 15.32 3.89 4.65
N PRO A 51 14.45 4.50 5.46
CA PRO A 51 14.84 5.58 6.36
C PRO A 51 15.76 5.06 7.46
N ILE A 52 16.74 5.89 7.83
CA ILE A 52 17.67 5.63 8.92
C ILE A 52 17.55 6.71 10.00
N CYS A 53 17.99 6.40 11.21
CA CYS A 53 18.28 7.41 12.22
C CYS A 53 19.74 7.31 12.66
N LYS A 54 20.32 8.45 13.04
CA LYS A 54 21.59 8.46 13.77
C LYS A 54 21.37 7.89 15.16
N VAL A 55 22.31 7.10 15.65
CA VAL A 55 22.18 6.41 16.93
C VAL A 55 23.19 6.93 17.95
N LYS A 56 22.79 6.88 19.22
CA LYS A 56 23.59 7.35 20.36
C LYS A 56 24.82 6.51 20.63
N ASP A 57 24.68 5.18 20.56
CA ASP A 57 25.75 4.19 20.72
C ASP A 57 25.69 3.22 19.54
N LYS A 58 26.86 2.75 19.10
CA LYS A 58 26.95 1.72 18.07
C LYS A 58 26.46 0.36 18.58
N LYS A 59 26.46 0.12 19.89
CA LYS A 59 25.96 -1.11 20.49
C LYS A 59 24.45 -1.00 20.67
N CYS A 60 23.73 -1.84 19.95
CA CYS A 60 22.28 -1.90 19.99
C CYS A 60 21.83 -3.23 20.57
N THR A 61 20.56 -3.35 20.92
CA THR A 61 20.05 -4.56 21.59
C THR A 61 20.25 -5.84 20.77
N LYS A 62 20.15 -5.75 19.43
CA LYS A 62 20.23 -6.90 18.53
C LYS A 62 21.49 -6.90 17.65
N GLY A 63 22.48 -6.06 17.94
CA GLY A 63 23.69 -6.02 17.12
C GLY A 63 24.48 -4.73 17.24
N THR A 64 25.26 -4.44 16.19
CA THR A 64 26.03 -3.20 16.09
C THR A 64 25.49 -2.36 14.95
N ALA A 65 25.22 -1.09 15.22
CA ALA A 65 24.77 -0.12 14.23
C ALA A 65 25.73 -0.02 13.04
N SER A 66 25.17 0.24 11.87
CA SER A 66 25.92 0.53 10.65
C SER A 66 26.69 1.84 10.78
N TRP A 67 27.75 2.00 9.99
CA TRP A 67 28.53 3.23 9.94
C TRP A 67 28.86 3.60 8.50
N SER A 68 28.66 4.87 8.14
CA SER A 68 29.09 5.41 6.84
C SER A 68 29.49 6.88 6.98
N LEU A 69 30.38 7.35 6.10
CA LEU A 69 30.69 8.77 5.97
C LEU A 69 29.70 9.38 4.96
N PRO A 70 29.04 10.53 5.24
CA PRO A 70 29.17 11.41 6.41
C PRO A 70 28.17 11.16 7.56
N LEU A 71 27.39 10.07 7.53
CA LEU A 71 26.29 9.83 8.46
C LEU A 71 26.72 9.54 9.90
N GLY A 72 27.88 8.90 10.08
CA GLY A 72 28.29 8.30 11.34
C GLY A 72 27.55 6.99 11.62
N SER A 73 27.43 6.63 12.90
CA SER A 73 26.70 5.44 13.34
C SER A 73 25.19 5.64 13.15
N HIS A 74 24.53 4.69 12.48
CA HIS A 74 23.11 4.74 12.17
C HIS A 74 22.49 3.35 12.17
N ASP A 75 21.17 3.31 12.33
CA ASP A 75 20.37 2.09 12.17
C ASP A 75 19.14 2.40 11.32
N TYR A 76 18.62 1.36 10.68
CA TYR A 76 17.42 1.45 9.87
C TYR A 76 16.19 1.56 10.76
N CYS A 77 15.30 2.49 10.41
CA CYS A 77 14.05 2.65 11.12
C CYS A 77 13.07 1.53 10.75
N SER A 78 12.24 1.16 11.70
CA SER A 78 11.18 0.16 11.57
C SER A 78 9.89 0.73 12.12
N PHE A 79 8.78 0.33 11.52
CA PHE A 79 7.44 0.88 11.79
C PHE A 79 6.51 -0.26 12.23
N PRO A 80 6.66 -0.75 13.48
CA PRO A 80 5.88 -1.88 13.97
C PRO A 80 4.39 -1.55 14.13
N GLU A 81 3.60 -2.49 14.64
CA GLU A 81 2.20 -2.22 14.95
C GLU A 81 2.06 -1.29 16.17
N TYR A 82 1.07 -0.40 16.16
CA TYR A 82 0.71 0.40 17.34
C TYR A 82 -0.39 -0.28 18.15
N LYS A 83 0.00 -1.01 19.20
CA LYS A 83 -0.95 -1.79 20.03
C LYS A 83 -2.25 -1.06 20.38
N PRO A 84 -2.26 0.19 20.90
CA PRO A 84 -3.50 0.87 21.28
C PRO A 84 -4.47 1.09 20.13
N TYR A 85 -3.97 1.29 18.91
CA TYR A 85 -4.82 1.35 17.72
C TYR A 85 -5.18 -0.05 17.23
N GLU A 86 -4.22 -0.97 17.18
CA GLU A 86 -4.47 -2.28 16.61
C GLU A 86 -5.43 -3.16 17.43
N GLU A 87 -5.50 -2.95 18.74
CA GLU A 87 -6.43 -3.61 19.66
C GLU A 87 -7.92 -3.22 19.43
N LEU A 88 -8.18 -2.16 18.66
CA LEU A 88 -9.54 -1.74 18.32
C LEU A 88 -10.23 -2.74 17.37
N THR A 89 -11.57 -2.73 17.36
CA THR A 89 -12.34 -3.44 16.33
C THR A 89 -12.18 -2.75 14.97
N GLY A 90 -12.37 -3.49 13.87
CA GLY A 90 -12.36 -2.95 12.51
C GLY A 90 -13.37 -1.80 12.34
N GLN A 91 -14.54 -1.89 12.99
CA GLN A 91 -15.53 -0.83 13.01
C GLN A 91 -15.03 0.43 13.75
N GLN A 92 -14.36 0.27 14.89
CA GLN A 92 -13.77 1.40 15.61
C GLN A 92 -12.67 2.07 14.79
N LYS A 93 -11.82 1.29 14.12
CA LYS A 93 -10.79 1.77 13.19
C LYS A 93 -11.42 2.54 12.02
N GLN A 94 -12.49 2.00 11.43
CA GLN A 94 -13.20 2.65 10.31
C GLN A 94 -13.73 4.00 10.74
N LYS A 95 -14.40 4.06 11.89
CA LYS A 95 -14.94 5.30 12.42
C LYS A 95 -13.85 6.35 12.66
N LEU A 96 -12.70 5.95 13.22
CA LEU A 96 -11.56 6.85 13.44
C LEU A 96 -10.99 7.40 12.13
N LEU A 97 -10.73 6.53 11.15
CA LEU A 97 -10.19 6.92 9.85
C LEU A 97 -11.18 7.77 9.07
N TRP A 98 -12.46 7.39 9.04
CA TRP A 98 -13.50 8.14 8.35
C TRP A 98 -13.68 9.55 8.93
N ASN A 99 -13.57 9.70 10.25
CA ASN A 99 -13.59 11.02 10.89
C ASN A 99 -12.44 11.91 10.37
N ARG A 100 -11.25 11.36 10.11
CA ARG A 100 -10.13 12.13 9.52
C ARG A 100 -10.33 12.40 8.04
N ILE A 101 -10.83 11.40 7.29
CA ILE A 101 -11.11 11.52 5.86
C ILE A 101 -12.12 12.65 5.59
N SER A 102 -13.21 12.70 6.36
CA SER A 102 -14.32 13.64 6.18
C SER A 102 -14.08 15.05 6.74
N GLN A 103 -12.98 15.28 7.49
CA GLN A 103 -12.68 16.58 8.11
C GLN A 103 -12.32 17.67 7.10
N ASN A 104 -11.57 17.32 6.06
CA ASN A 104 -11.17 18.25 5.02
C ASN A 104 -11.30 17.56 3.66
N THR A 105 -12.42 17.82 2.99
CA THR A 105 -12.74 17.25 1.69
C THR A 105 -12.12 18.01 0.52
N THR A 106 -11.06 18.79 0.77
CA THR A 106 -10.29 19.43 -0.30
C THR A 106 -9.32 18.42 -0.87
N ALA A 107 -9.33 18.25 -2.19
CA ALA A 107 -8.31 17.47 -2.88
C ALA A 107 -6.90 18.04 -2.65
N GLY A 108 -5.92 17.15 -2.57
CA GLY A 108 -4.51 17.49 -2.54
C GLY A 108 -4.03 18.06 -3.88
N ARG A 109 -2.72 18.07 -4.07
CA ARG A 109 -2.09 18.54 -5.31
C ARG A 109 -1.12 17.51 -5.84
N TYR A 110 -0.98 17.48 -7.17
CA TYR A 110 0.14 16.78 -7.77
C TYR A 110 1.44 17.54 -7.51
N PRO A 111 2.52 16.85 -7.08
CA PRO A 111 3.85 17.42 -7.13
C PRO A 111 4.21 17.76 -8.58
N ALA A 112 5.05 18.77 -8.79
CA ALA A 112 5.53 19.10 -10.13
C ALA A 112 6.22 17.88 -10.77
N ALA A 113 6.03 17.64 -12.08
CA ALA A 113 6.52 16.43 -12.75
C ALA A 113 8.02 16.15 -12.52
N LEU A 114 8.88 17.18 -12.56
CA LEU A 114 10.32 17.03 -12.27
C LEU A 114 10.56 16.57 -10.82
N SER A 115 9.77 17.07 -9.86
CA SER A 115 9.84 16.66 -8.45
C SER A 115 9.33 15.24 -8.22
N VAL A 116 8.48 14.69 -9.09
CA VAL A 116 8.04 13.29 -8.99
C VAL A 116 9.21 12.35 -9.24
N LEU A 117 10.00 12.57 -10.31
CA LEU A 117 11.13 11.70 -10.62
C LEU A 117 12.23 11.82 -9.56
N THR A 118 12.68 13.04 -9.25
CA THR A 118 13.76 13.24 -8.27
C THR A 118 13.32 12.89 -6.86
N GLY A 119 12.07 13.21 -6.50
CA GLY A 119 11.49 12.92 -5.19
C GLY A 119 11.29 11.44 -4.97
N LEU A 120 10.68 10.72 -5.92
CA LEU A 120 10.49 9.26 -5.81
C LEU A 120 11.83 8.51 -5.69
N MET A 121 12.87 8.97 -6.37
CA MET A 121 14.22 8.39 -6.24
C MET A 121 14.83 8.61 -4.86
N GLY A 122 14.53 9.75 -4.23
CA GLY A 122 14.95 10.08 -2.86
C GLY A 122 14.09 9.47 -1.77
N GLU A 123 12.96 8.84 -2.11
CA GLU A 123 12.03 8.24 -1.16
C GLU A 123 12.22 6.72 -1.02
N SER A 124 11.86 6.20 0.15
CA SER A 124 11.79 4.76 0.36
C SER A 124 10.52 4.18 -0.24
N VAL A 125 10.68 3.12 -1.03
CA VAL A 125 9.58 2.27 -1.49
C VAL A 125 9.32 1.13 -0.50
N GLN A 126 10.36 0.63 0.21
CA GLN A 126 10.25 -0.44 1.21
C GLN A 126 9.24 -0.11 2.32
N VAL A 127 9.17 1.15 2.76
CA VAL A 127 8.19 1.60 3.78
C VAL A 127 6.75 1.27 3.38
N SER A 128 6.44 1.24 2.08
CA SER A 128 5.09 0.90 1.59
C SER A 128 4.72 -0.57 1.77
N PHE A 129 5.71 -1.44 2.04
CA PHE A 129 5.53 -2.87 2.29
C PHE A 129 5.77 -3.26 3.75
N GLU A 130 6.59 -2.51 4.49
CA GLU A 130 7.01 -2.91 5.85
C GLU A 130 6.19 -2.25 6.95
N SER A 131 5.66 -1.06 6.71
CA SER A 131 4.94 -0.30 7.73
C SER A 131 3.64 -1.00 8.15
N GLN A 132 3.48 -1.20 9.46
CA GLN A 132 2.28 -1.77 10.06
C GLN A 132 1.37 -0.65 10.57
N SER A 133 0.79 0.10 9.64
CA SER A 133 -0.04 1.26 9.94
C SER A 133 -1.13 1.48 8.88
N ASP A 134 -2.20 2.17 9.26
CA ASP A 134 -3.24 2.68 8.36
C ASP A 134 -3.00 4.13 7.90
N ILE A 135 -1.96 4.77 8.43
CA ILE A 135 -1.46 6.07 7.97
C ILE A 135 0.02 5.98 7.60
N PHE A 136 0.50 6.87 6.73
CA PHE A 136 1.91 6.91 6.37
C PHE A 136 2.74 7.20 7.62
N PRO A 137 3.78 6.39 7.90
CA PRO A 137 4.63 6.67 9.02
C PRO A 137 5.59 7.83 8.70
N GLY A 138 5.83 8.70 9.68
CA GLY A 138 6.79 9.80 9.55
C GLY A 138 6.32 10.92 8.62
N SER A 139 7.28 11.61 7.99
CA SER A 139 7.04 12.80 7.14
C SER A 139 7.13 12.51 5.63
N ARG A 140 6.85 11.26 5.23
CA ARG A 140 6.95 10.80 3.84
C ARG A 140 6.01 11.58 2.92
N ILE A 141 6.52 12.03 1.79
CA ILE A 141 5.71 12.69 0.76
C ILE A 141 5.19 11.65 -0.22
N LYS A 142 3.88 11.68 -0.49
CA LYS A 142 3.26 10.85 -1.53
C LYS A 142 3.49 11.49 -2.90
N TYR A 143 4.48 10.99 -3.67
CA TYR A 143 4.80 11.54 -5.00
C TYR A 143 3.94 11.01 -6.14
N ILE A 144 3.41 9.80 -6.00
CA ILE A 144 2.50 9.17 -6.97
C ILE A 144 1.18 8.84 -6.28
N HIS A 145 0.09 8.82 -7.06
CA HIS A 145 -1.26 8.68 -6.53
C HIS A 145 -1.58 9.75 -5.47
N SER A 146 -1.07 10.96 -5.62
CA SER A 146 -1.18 12.04 -4.60
C SER A 146 -2.55 12.72 -4.58
N VAL A 147 -3.42 12.48 -5.56
CA VAL A 147 -4.77 13.04 -5.62
C VAL A 147 -5.78 11.93 -5.93
N GLY A 148 -6.89 11.89 -5.19
CA GLY A 148 -7.92 10.86 -5.35
C GLY A 148 -9.17 11.08 -4.50
N ALA A 149 -10.05 10.09 -4.51
CA ALA A 149 -11.27 10.03 -3.71
C ALA A 149 -11.32 8.73 -2.89
N VAL A 150 -11.82 8.80 -1.66
CA VAL A 150 -11.88 7.68 -0.71
C VAL A 150 -13.33 7.37 -0.40
N ALA A 151 -13.70 6.08 -0.37
CA ALA A 151 -15.00 5.61 0.08
C ALA A 151 -14.85 4.46 1.08
N PRO A 152 -15.72 4.36 2.11
CA PRO A 152 -15.88 3.11 2.84
C PRO A 152 -16.40 2.03 1.88
N ILE A 153 -16.07 0.75 2.13
CA ILE A 153 -16.51 -0.37 1.29
C ILE A 153 -16.94 -1.59 2.10
N ASN A 154 -17.77 -2.41 1.48
CA ASN A 154 -18.08 -3.77 1.91
C ASN A 154 -17.43 -4.76 0.92
N TRP A 155 -16.73 -5.75 1.46
CA TRP A 155 -16.27 -6.93 0.74
C TRP A 155 -17.30 -8.05 0.91
N GLU A 156 -18.04 -8.34 -0.15
CA GLU A 156 -19.01 -9.42 -0.23
C GLU A 156 -18.31 -10.69 -0.74
N SER A 157 -18.07 -11.66 0.14
CA SER A 157 -17.55 -12.97 -0.26
C SER A 157 -18.63 -13.79 -0.96
N LEU A 158 -18.27 -14.39 -2.10
CA LEU A 158 -19.09 -15.34 -2.85
C LEU A 158 -18.45 -16.75 -2.89
N THR A 159 -17.39 -16.98 -2.12
CA THR A 159 -16.63 -18.22 -2.13
C THR A 159 -16.35 -18.75 -0.72
N SER A 160 -16.20 -20.06 -0.61
CA SER A 160 -15.68 -20.73 0.59
C SER A 160 -14.33 -21.40 0.34
N LYS A 161 -13.74 -21.21 -0.85
CA LYS A 161 -12.49 -21.85 -1.28
C LYS A 161 -11.25 -21.26 -0.60
N TYR A 162 -11.27 -19.96 -0.33
CA TYR A 162 -10.14 -19.22 0.22
C TYR A 162 -10.39 -18.85 1.70
N GLY A 163 -9.31 -18.73 2.46
CA GLY A 163 -9.34 -18.42 3.89
C GLY A 163 -9.47 -16.92 4.19
N GLY A 164 -9.45 -16.59 5.48
CA GLY A 164 -9.48 -15.21 5.97
C GLY A 164 -10.62 -14.38 5.39
N LEU A 165 -10.30 -13.14 5.01
CA LEU A 165 -11.25 -12.16 4.49
C LEU A 165 -11.86 -12.57 3.16
N PHE A 166 -11.15 -13.35 2.33
CA PHE A 166 -11.71 -13.87 1.08
C PHE A 166 -12.95 -14.72 1.31
N GLY A 167 -12.91 -15.58 2.33
CA GLY A 167 -14.03 -16.45 2.67
C GLY A 167 -15.07 -15.75 3.54
N SER A 168 -14.64 -14.93 4.51
CA SER A 168 -15.54 -14.38 5.54
C SER A 168 -16.33 -13.14 5.10
N GLY A 169 -15.88 -12.41 4.09
CA GLY A 169 -16.40 -11.06 3.85
C GLY A 169 -15.81 -10.04 4.83
N SER A 170 -16.12 -8.76 4.62
CA SER A 170 -15.93 -7.69 5.62
C SER A 170 -16.88 -6.53 5.35
N GLU A 171 -17.43 -5.93 6.40
CA GLU A 171 -18.18 -4.67 6.32
C GLU A 171 -17.33 -3.44 6.63
N ASN A 172 -16.08 -3.64 7.04
CA ASN A 172 -15.20 -2.57 7.47
C ASN A 172 -13.98 -2.47 6.53
N GLY A 173 -13.86 -1.35 5.84
CA GLY A 173 -12.79 -1.12 4.89
C GLY A 173 -12.92 0.18 4.12
N PHE A 174 -11.88 0.48 3.35
CA PHE A 174 -11.84 1.62 2.45
C PHE A 174 -11.31 1.20 1.09
N VAL A 175 -11.82 1.85 0.04
CA VAL A 175 -11.16 1.93 -1.25
C VAL A 175 -10.78 3.38 -1.52
N ARG A 176 -9.62 3.58 -2.14
CA ARG A 176 -9.19 4.89 -2.65
C ARG A 176 -8.99 4.79 -4.15
N PHE A 177 -9.74 5.58 -4.91
CA PHE A 177 -9.61 5.76 -6.35
C PHE A 177 -8.65 6.93 -6.61
N SER A 178 -7.68 6.77 -7.50
CA SER A 178 -6.69 7.83 -7.80
C SER A 178 -6.08 7.67 -9.18
N SER A 179 -5.45 8.73 -9.68
CA SER A 179 -4.52 8.65 -10.83
C SER A 179 -3.07 8.75 -10.34
N ALA A 180 -2.19 7.89 -10.86
CA ALA A 180 -0.79 7.77 -10.45
C ALA A 180 0.00 9.08 -10.63
N ALA A 181 -0.25 9.79 -11.74
CA ALA A 181 0.27 11.12 -12.04
C ALA A 181 -0.88 12.05 -12.42
N GLU A 182 -0.57 13.35 -12.55
CA GLU A 182 -1.53 14.36 -13.00
C GLU A 182 -2.05 13.98 -14.40
N PRO A 183 -3.37 13.80 -14.57
CA PRO A 183 -3.95 13.58 -15.88
C PRO A 183 -3.68 14.73 -16.84
N GLY A 184 -3.56 14.40 -18.12
CA GLY A 184 -3.37 15.40 -19.17
C GLY A 184 -3.67 14.82 -20.54
N LYS A 185 -3.26 15.52 -21.60
CA LYS A 185 -3.54 15.16 -23.00
C LYS A 185 -3.11 13.74 -23.39
N SER A 186 -2.11 13.18 -22.70
CA SER A 186 -1.59 11.85 -22.95
C SER A 186 -2.38 10.72 -22.28
N GLY A 187 -3.35 11.04 -21.43
CA GLY A 187 -4.11 10.06 -20.66
C GLY A 187 -4.07 10.29 -19.15
N PHE A 188 -4.49 9.27 -18.44
CA PHE A 188 -4.37 9.15 -16.99
C PHE A 188 -4.09 7.70 -16.60
N THR A 189 -3.62 7.49 -15.38
CA THR A 189 -3.20 6.16 -14.91
C THR A 189 -4.00 5.78 -13.67
N PRO A 190 -5.20 5.19 -13.82
CA PRO A 190 -6.03 4.89 -12.67
C PRO A 190 -5.44 3.77 -11.84
N GLY A 191 -5.63 3.86 -10.53
CA GLY A 191 -5.31 2.80 -9.59
C GLY A 191 -6.20 2.88 -8.36
N ILE A 192 -6.28 1.76 -7.65
CA ILE A 192 -6.95 1.67 -6.37
C ILE A 192 -6.02 1.17 -5.27
N GLY A 193 -6.22 1.69 -4.06
CA GLY A 193 -5.79 1.03 -2.83
C GLY A 193 -7.03 0.53 -2.10
N LEU A 194 -7.05 -0.74 -1.70
CA LEU A 194 -8.12 -1.32 -0.90
C LEU A 194 -7.56 -1.80 0.44
N LYS A 195 -8.33 -1.55 1.50
CA LYS A 195 -8.01 -1.90 2.88
C LYS A 195 -9.24 -2.50 3.54
N LEU A 196 -9.10 -3.66 4.18
CA LEU A 196 -10.09 -4.21 5.09
C LEU A 196 -9.56 -4.18 6.52
N LEU A 197 -10.37 -3.60 7.41
CA LEU A 197 -10.00 -3.37 8.80
C LEU A 197 -10.36 -4.59 9.64
N ARG A 198 -9.39 -5.09 10.40
CA ARG A 198 -9.52 -6.33 11.19
C ARG A 198 -9.59 -6.01 12.69
N ASP A 199 -10.34 -6.82 13.42
CA ASP A 199 -10.45 -6.73 14.87
C ASP A 199 -9.14 -7.15 15.55
N GLY A 200 -8.63 -6.32 16.46
CA GLY A 200 -7.52 -6.68 17.36
C GLY A 200 -6.17 -6.90 16.68
N ARG A 201 -6.02 -6.54 15.40
CA ARG A 201 -4.79 -6.70 14.60
C ARG A 201 -4.75 -5.74 13.41
N THR A 202 -3.58 -5.59 12.78
CA THR A 202 -3.36 -4.76 11.58
C THR A 202 -4.38 -5.01 10.47
N SER A 203 -4.70 -3.98 9.69
CA SER A 203 -5.54 -4.12 8.50
C SER A 203 -4.89 -5.01 7.44
N SER A 204 -5.69 -5.56 6.53
CA SER A 204 -5.20 -6.25 5.34
C SER A 204 -5.48 -5.39 4.11
N ASN A 205 -4.54 -5.36 3.17
CA ASN A 205 -4.52 -4.37 2.09
C ASN A 205 -4.06 -5.03 0.80
N PHE A 206 -4.52 -4.49 -0.32
CA PHE A 206 -3.86 -4.66 -1.61
C PHE A 206 -4.00 -3.38 -2.43
N VAL A 207 -3.13 -3.24 -3.41
CA VAL A 207 -3.28 -2.22 -4.47
C VAL A 207 -3.54 -2.92 -5.78
N ALA A 208 -4.28 -2.28 -6.68
CA ALA A 208 -4.55 -2.81 -8.00
C ALA A 208 -4.64 -1.68 -9.01
N MET A 209 -4.21 -1.96 -10.23
CA MET A 209 -4.33 -1.03 -11.35
C MET A 209 -4.34 -1.79 -12.69
N PRO A 210 -4.82 -1.19 -13.79
CA PRO A 210 -4.77 -1.85 -15.09
C PRO A 210 -3.35 -1.96 -15.66
N SER A 211 -2.53 -0.91 -15.51
CA SER A 211 -1.16 -0.83 -16.03
C SER A 211 -0.45 0.44 -15.54
N LEU A 212 0.88 0.41 -15.49
CA LEU A 212 1.71 1.62 -15.31
C LEU A 212 1.63 2.58 -16.52
N ASP A 213 1.39 2.06 -17.72
CA ASP A 213 1.31 2.87 -18.96
C ASP A 213 0.04 3.73 -19.02
N GLY A 214 -0.91 3.52 -18.10
CA GLY A 214 -2.17 4.25 -18.03
C GLY A 214 -3.14 3.90 -19.16
N GLN A 215 -4.10 4.81 -19.36
CA GLN A 215 -5.11 4.73 -20.41
C GLN A 215 -5.20 6.07 -21.17
N PRO A 216 -5.44 6.01 -22.49
CA PRO A 216 -5.50 7.20 -23.32
C PRO A 216 -6.81 7.96 -23.08
N CYS A 217 -6.86 9.25 -23.44
CA CYS A 217 -8.01 10.10 -23.12
C CYS A 217 -9.29 9.75 -23.88
N GLU A 218 -9.17 9.05 -25.00
CA GLU A 218 -10.31 8.48 -25.73
C GLU A 218 -11.02 7.40 -24.90
N GLU A 219 -10.31 6.77 -23.97
CA GLU A 219 -10.89 5.91 -22.93
C GLU A 219 -11.18 6.76 -21.69
N SER A 220 -12.21 7.59 -21.76
CA SER A 220 -12.54 8.55 -20.70
C SER A 220 -13.19 7.93 -19.46
N ASN A 221 -13.58 6.65 -19.46
CA ASN A 221 -14.13 5.99 -18.29
C ASN A 221 -13.01 5.57 -17.31
N PHE A 222 -13.05 6.03 -16.05
CA PHE A 222 -12.10 5.61 -15.00
C PHE A 222 -12.05 4.08 -14.83
N PHE A 223 -13.18 3.44 -15.09
CA PHE A 223 -13.42 2.01 -14.95
C PHE A 223 -13.44 1.28 -16.30
N SER A 224 -12.68 1.76 -17.29
CA SER A 224 -12.69 1.18 -18.65
C SER A 224 -12.01 -0.19 -18.74
N ARG A 225 -11.10 -0.49 -17.81
CA ARG A 225 -10.26 -1.69 -17.82
C ARG A 225 -10.34 -2.43 -16.49
N ASP A 226 -10.06 -3.73 -16.54
CA ASP A 226 -9.90 -4.55 -15.35
C ASP A 226 -8.68 -4.06 -14.54
N PHE A 227 -8.81 -4.04 -13.22
CA PHE A 227 -7.73 -3.70 -12.29
C PHE A 227 -7.15 -5.02 -11.79
N THR A 228 -5.83 -5.14 -11.71
CA THR A 228 -5.19 -6.37 -11.23
C THR A 228 -4.12 -6.06 -10.19
N THR A 229 -3.89 -7.02 -9.28
CA THR A 229 -2.75 -7.01 -8.36
C THR A 229 -1.42 -7.30 -9.09
N HIS A 230 -1.46 -7.87 -10.29
CA HIS A 230 -0.29 -8.28 -11.08
C HIS A 230 -0.30 -7.57 -12.44
N ILE A 231 0.56 -6.56 -12.60
CA ILE A 231 0.61 -5.74 -13.81
C ILE A 231 1.74 -6.16 -14.73
N LYS A 232 1.61 -5.83 -16.01
CA LYS A 232 2.67 -6.09 -16.99
C LYS A 232 3.79 -5.05 -16.89
N PRO A 233 5.03 -5.40 -17.29
CA PRO A 233 6.11 -4.44 -17.42
C PRO A 233 5.72 -3.25 -18.30
N PRO A 234 6.09 -2.01 -17.92
CA PRO A 234 5.74 -0.83 -18.69
C PRO A 234 6.49 -0.79 -20.01
N SER A 235 5.86 -0.20 -21.03
CA SER A 235 6.46 -0.04 -22.34
C SER A 235 7.43 1.16 -22.40
N ASN A 236 7.17 2.23 -21.63
CA ASN A 236 7.94 3.48 -21.64
C ASN A 236 9.24 3.41 -20.80
N PHE A 237 10.34 3.95 -21.33
CA PHE A 237 11.65 4.04 -20.67
C PHE A 237 11.62 4.76 -19.30
N GLY A 238 10.90 5.88 -19.16
CA GLY A 238 10.81 6.60 -17.87
C GLY A 238 10.10 5.78 -16.79
N LEU A 239 9.07 5.03 -17.18
CA LEU A 239 8.37 4.10 -16.30
C LEU A 239 9.23 2.88 -15.97
N LYS A 240 10.10 2.43 -16.89
CA LYS A 240 11.11 1.40 -16.59
C LYS A 240 12.10 1.87 -15.53
N LEU A 241 12.50 3.13 -15.55
CA LEU A 241 13.39 3.71 -14.53
C LEU A 241 12.72 3.76 -13.15
N ILE A 242 11.44 4.12 -13.11
CA ILE A 242 10.63 4.08 -11.88
C ILE A 242 10.44 2.62 -11.40
N ALA A 243 10.16 1.70 -12.33
CA ALA A 243 10.04 0.28 -12.00
C ALA A 243 11.36 -0.31 -11.46
N GLN A 244 12.51 0.17 -11.94
CA GLN A 244 13.79 -0.16 -11.33
C GLN A 244 13.87 0.31 -9.87
N LYS A 245 13.43 1.53 -9.53
CA LYS A 245 13.40 1.95 -8.11
C LYS A 245 12.57 0.99 -7.23
N PHE A 246 11.51 0.40 -7.77
CA PHE A 246 10.66 -0.54 -7.03
C PHE A 246 11.36 -1.85 -6.66
N TRP A 247 12.44 -2.24 -7.36
CA TRP A 247 13.17 -3.46 -6.96
C TRP A 247 13.74 -3.36 -5.55
N GLN A 248 14.01 -2.14 -5.05
CA GLN A 248 14.48 -1.95 -3.67
C GLN A 248 13.46 -2.49 -2.66
N ALA A 249 12.17 -2.51 -2.99
CA ALA A 249 11.15 -3.09 -2.14
C ALA A 249 10.94 -4.58 -2.41
N SER A 250 10.83 -5.01 -3.66
CA SER A 250 10.52 -6.41 -4.00
C SER A 250 11.30 -6.85 -5.23
N TYR A 251 11.76 -8.10 -5.25
CA TYR A 251 12.29 -8.75 -6.45
C TYR A 251 11.19 -9.24 -7.41
N CYS A 252 9.91 -9.00 -7.10
CA CYS A 252 8.82 -9.04 -8.06
C CYS A 252 7.94 -7.79 -7.96
N PRO A 253 8.46 -6.60 -8.33
CA PRO A 253 7.81 -5.32 -8.04
C PRO A 253 6.52 -5.05 -8.81
N LEU A 254 6.17 -5.89 -9.79
CA LEU A 254 4.95 -5.78 -10.60
C LEU A 254 3.80 -6.65 -10.08
N MET A 255 4.04 -7.40 -9.02
CA MET A 255 3.04 -8.25 -8.36
C MET A 255 2.96 -7.89 -6.88
N VAL A 256 1.73 -7.75 -6.37
CA VAL A 256 1.50 -7.72 -4.93
C VAL A 256 0.91 -9.05 -4.47
N GLY A 257 1.38 -9.53 -3.32
CA GLY A 257 0.87 -10.76 -2.71
C GLY A 257 -0.55 -10.58 -2.18
N THR A 258 -1.22 -11.69 -1.89
CA THR A 258 -2.60 -11.73 -1.40
C THR A 258 -2.76 -12.55 -0.11
N SER A 259 -1.72 -13.24 0.35
CA SER A 259 -1.87 -14.18 1.47
C SER A 259 -2.26 -13.54 2.80
N ASP A 260 -1.93 -12.28 3.10
CA ASP A 260 -2.35 -11.61 4.35
C ASP A 260 -3.88 -11.45 4.40
N PHE A 261 -4.52 -11.29 3.24
CA PHE A 261 -5.97 -11.27 3.11
C PHE A 261 -6.60 -12.61 3.53
N ALA A 262 -5.86 -13.71 3.40
CA ALA A 262 -6.27 -15.05 3.82
C ALA A 262 -5.73 -15.48 5.20
N ASP A 263 -5.29 -14.53 6.04
CA ASP A 263 -4.62 -14.79 7.32
C ASP A 263 -3.25 -15.49 7.21
N GLY A 264 -2.57 -15.30 6.07
CA GLY A 264 -1.24 -15.82 5.79
C GLY A 264 -1.22 -17.34 5.76
N GLN A 265 -0.34 -17.95 6.57
CA GLN A 265 -0.12 -19.40 6.60
C GLN A 265 -1.36 -20.23 6.99
N LYS A 266 -2.40 -19.60 7.52
CA LYS A 266 -3.59 -20.28 8.05
C LYS A 266 -4.66 -20.56 6.98
N GLY A 267 -4.62 -19.87 5.84
CA GLY A 267 -5.67 -19.93 4.83
C GLY A 267 -5.15 -20.19 3.43
N LYS A 268 -5.98 -20.82 2.59
CA LYS A 268 -5.75 -20.88 1.15
C LYS A 268 -5.97 -19.49 0.55
N PHE A 269 -5.11 -19.05 -0.36
CA PHE A 269 -5.18 -17.74 -1.01
C PHE A 269 -4.91 -17.87 -2.52
N PRO A 270 -5.41 -16.94 -3.35
CA PRO A 270 -5.15 -16.94 -4.78
C PRO A 270 -3.79 -16.31 -5.13
N PHE A 271 -3.27 -16.63 -6.30
CA PHE A 271 -2.07 -16.00 -6.84
C PHE A 271 -2.32 -14.55 -7.24
N GLU A 272 -3.42 -14.28 -7.97
CA GLU A 272 -3.76 -12.96 -8.51
C GLU A 272 -5.24 -12.64 -8.27
N LEU A 273 -5.54 -11.35 -8.10
CA LEU A 273 -6.89 -10.83 -8.12
C LEU A 273 -7.11 -9.96 -9.37
N VAL A 274 -8.20 -10.22 -10.07
CA VAL A 274 -8.69 -9.39 -11.19
C VAL A 274 -10.02 -8.77 -10.79
N LEU A 275 -10.02 -7.45 -10.65
CA LEU A 275 -11.18 -6.65 -10.30
C LEU A 275 -11.79 -6.09 -11.57
N ARG A 276 -12.92 -6.67 -11.97
CA ARG A 276 -13.68 -6.27 -13.16
C ARG A 276 -14.72 -5.22 -12.80
N PRO A 277 -14.59 -3.98 -13.29
CA PRO A 277 -15.56 -2.95 -12.96
C PRO A 277 -16.95 -3.28 -13.48
N VAL A 278 -17.97 -2.98 -12.68
CA VAL A 278 -19.40 -3.12 -13.06
C VAL A 278 -20.11 -1.76 -13.12
N VAL A 279 -19.32 -0.68 -13.10
CA VAL A 279 -19.77 0.71 -13.15
C VAL A 279 -19.01 1.48 -14.23
N LYS A 280 -19.49 2.68 -14.53
CA LYS A 280 -18.83 3.62 -15.42
C LYS A 280 -18.84 4.99 -14.76
N VAL A 281 -17.70 5.67 -14.77
CA VAL A 281 -17.57 7.04 -14.29
C VAL A 281 -16.72 7.80 -15.28
N GLU A 282 -17.29 8.87 -15.82
CA GLU A 282 -16.60 9.71 -16.80
C GLU A 282 -15.44 10.44 -16.12
N CYS A 283 -14.27 10.42 -16.75
CA CYS A 283 -13.03 10.98 -16.24
C CYS A 283 -12.36 11.81 -17.34
N PRO A 284 -12.75 13.10 -17.49
CA PRO A 284 -12.15 13.97 -18.47
C PRO A 284 -10.67 14.21 -18.13
N CYS A 285 -9.75 13.77 -18.99
CA CYS A 285 -8.30 13.91 -18.77
C CYS A 285 -7.85 15.34 -18.46
N GLU A 286 -8.38 16.33 -19.19
CA GLU A 286 -7.99 17.73 -19.05
C GLU A 286 -8.70 18.43 -17.87
N ASP A 287 -9.65 17.75 -17.22
CA ASP A 287 -10.37 18.24 -16.04
C ASP A 287 -10.51 17.11 -15.00
N TYR A 288 -9.39 16.76 -14.38
CA TYR A 288 -9.40 15.73 -13.35
C TYR A 288 -10.23 16.12 -12.13
N ALA A 289 -10.39 17.42 -11.84
CA ALA A 289 -11.30 17.87 -10.79
C ALA A 289 -12.74 17.46 -11.09
N GLN A 290 -13.16 17.50 -12.36
CA GLN A 290 -14.46 16.98 -12.78
C GLN A 290 -14.53 15.45 -12.69
N CYS A 291 -13.45 14.73 -13.03
CA CYS A 291 -13.40 13.28 -12.81
C CYS A 291 -13.61 12.91 -11.33
N LEU A 292 -12.96 13.62 -10.40
CA LEU A 292 -13.14 13.42 -8.97
C LEU A 292 -14.58 13.70 -8.54
N LYS A 293 -15.18 14.80 -9.01
CA LYS A 293 -16.61 15.09 -8.76
C LYS A 293 -17.53 13.98 -9.27
N ASN A 294 -17.25 13.43 -10.45
CA ASN A 294 -18.03 12.33 -11.00
C ASN A 294 -17.90 11.06 -10.15
N LEU A 295 -16.71 10.78 -9.60
CA LEU A 295 -16.55 9.68 -8.62
C LEU A 295 -17.41 9.91 -7.37
N GLU A 296 -17.49 11.14 -6.87
CA GLU A 296 -18.32 11.50 -5.70
C GLU A 296 -19.82 11.43 -6.00
N SER A 297 -20.26 11.79 -7.22
CA SER A 297 -21.68 11.86 -7.58
C SER A 297 -22.26 10.57 -8.14
N ASP A 298 -21.46 9.77 -8.85
CA ASP A 298 -21.96 8.64 -9.66
C ASP A 298 -21.87 7.31 -8.90
N LEU A 299 -21.03 7.23 -7.86
CA LEU A 299 -20.89 6.04 -7.01
C LEU A 299 -21.71 6.20 -5.72
N MET A 300 -22.78 5.40 -5.62
CA MET A 300 -23.75 5.50 -4.53
C MET A 300 -23.51 4.44 -3.44
N PRO A 301 -23.86 4.71 -2.17
CA PRO A 301 -23.87 3.72 -1.11
C PRO A 301 -24.58 2.41 -1.48
N GLY A 302 -23.96 1.27 -1.18
CA GLY A 302 -24.44 -0.09 -1.50
C GLY A 302 -24.23 -0.55 -2.96
N GLN A 303 -23.84 0.35 -3.87
CA GLN A 303 -23.58 0.02 -5.26
C GLN A 303 -22.35 -0.88 -5.39
N ALA A 304 -22.48 -1.97 -6.15
CA ALA A 304 -21.32 -2.78 -6.54
C ALA A 304 -20.46 -1.99 -7.54
N VAL A 305 -19.15 -1.95 -7.30
CA VAL A 305 -18.17 -1.27 -8.15
C VAL A 305 -17.33 -2.29 -8.92
N PHE A 306 -16.99 -3.41 -8.29
CA PHE A 306 -16.21 -4.49 -8.91
C PHE A 306 -16.83 -5.85 -8.63
N ASP A 307 -16.82 -6.70 -9.65
CA ASP A 307 -16.79 -8.15 -9.49
C ASP A 307 -15.33 -8.57 -9.36
N VAL A 308 -15.00 -9.42 -8.38
CA VAL A 308 -13.62 -9.80 -8.07
C VAL A 308 -13.39 -11.27 -8.40
N TYR A 309 -12.46 -11.49 -9.31
CA TYR A 309 -12.05 -12.79 -9.79
C TYR A 309 -10.69 -13.16 -9.18
N ALA A 310 -10.53 -14.43 -8.86
CA ALA A 310 -9.29 -15.00 -8.36
C ALA A 310 -8.69 -15.93 -9.42
N ILE A 311 -7.37 -15.86 -9.56
CA ILE A 311 -6.57 -16.86 -10.27
C ILE A 311 -5.82 -17.65 -9.19
N GLU A 312 -6.15 -18.94 -9.05
CA GLU A 312 -5.68 -19.75 -7.92
C GLU A 312 -4.15 -19.94 -7.89
N LYS A 313 -3.54 -20.06 -9.06
CA LYS A 313 -2.11 -20.29 -9.28
C LYS A 313 -1.74 -19.81 -10.68
N PRO A 314 -0.45 -19.62 -11.02
CA PRO A 314 -0.05 -19.23 -12.36
C PRO A 314 -0.70 -20.10 -13.45
N GLY A 315 -1.31 -19.46 -14.44
CA GLY A 315 -2.01 -20.11 -15.56
C GLY A 315 -3.37 -20.74 -15.25
N ALA A 316 -3.91 -20.59 -14.03
CA ALA A 316 -5.27 -21.02 -13.72
C ALA A 316 -6.34 -20.10 -14.36
N ALA A 317 -7.56 -20.60 -14.50
CA ALA A 317 -8.70 -19.79 -14.95
C ALA A 317 -9.20 -18.85 -13.86
N GLU A 318 -9.78 -17.72 -14.27
CA GLU A 318 -10.48 -16.79 -13.39
C GLU A 318 -11.73 -17.43 -12.76
N GLU A 319 -11.90 -17.25 -11.45
CA GLU A 319 -13.06 -17.67 -10.68
C GLU A 319 -13.66 -16.46 -9.96
N LEU A 320 -14.95 -16.17 -10.13
CA LEU A 320 -15.63 -15.11 -9.37
C LEU A 320 -15.68 -15.49 -7.88
N ILE A 321 -15.04 -14.68 -7.03
CA ILE A 321 -14.94 -14.95 -5.58
C ILE A 321 -15.66 -13.94 -4.70
N GLY A 322 -15.99 -12.77 -5.23
CA GLY A 322 -16.57 -11.71 -4.41
C GLY A 322 -16.97 -10.47 -5.18
N LYS A 323 -17.52 -9.50 -4.46
CA LYS A 323 -17.85 -8.17 -4.96
C LYS A 323 -17.34 -7.11 -3.99
N ILE A 324 -16.93 -5.96 -4.54
CA ILE A 324 -16.65 -4.76 -3.77
C ILE A 324 -17.81 -3.79 -3.95
N ARG A 325 -18.41 -3.37 -2.85
CA ARG A 325 -19.50 -2.39 -2.83
C ARG A 325 -19.08 -1.12 -2.10
N ILE A 326 -19.58 0.03 -2.56
CA ILE A 326 -19.50 1.26 -1.77
C ILE A 326 -20.27 1.02 -0.47
N GLY A 327 -19.67 1.42 0.64
CA GLY A 327 -20.23 1.27 1.97
C GLY A 327 -21.26 2.37 2.28
N GLU A 328 -21.28 2.79 3.54
CA GLU A 328 -22.27 3.73 4.09
C GLU A 328 -22.20 5.16 3.51
N HIS A 329 -21.08 5.53 2.87
CA HIS A 329 -20.87 6.85 2.31
C HIS A 329 -20.32 6.77 0.88
N ALA A 330 -20.75 7.72 0.03
CA ALA A 330 -20.19 7.93 -1.29
C ALA A 330 -18.70 8.32 -1.20
N PRO A 331 -17.92 8.16 -2.30
CA PRO A 331 -16.55 8.66 -2.32
C PRO A 331 -16.48 10.14 -2.01
N THR A 332 -15.37 10.56 -1.40
CA THR A 332 -15.05 11.97 -1.17
C THR A 332 -13.56 12.22 -1.37
N THR A 333 -13.24 13.32 -2.04
CA THR A 333 -11.88 13.88 -2.07
C THR A 333 -11.46 14.28 -0.66
N THR A 334 -10.18 14.19 -0.34
CA THR A 334 -9.70 14.50 1.02
C THR A 334 -8.20 14.72 1.08
N THR A 335 -7.77 15.78 1.78
CA THR A 335 -6.35 16.06 2.01
C THR A 335 -5.72 14.96 2.85
N PHE A 336 -6.45 14.42 3.84
CA PHE A 336 -5.96 13.30 4.64
C PHE A 336 -5.78 12.03 3.79
N GLY A 337 -6.73 11.72 2.90
CA GLY A 337 -6.60 10.59 1.98
C GLY A 337 -5.43 10.72 1.01
N ASP A 338 -5.17 11.95 0.60
CA ASP A 338 -4.12 12.30 -0.35
C ASP A 338 -2.72 12.31 0.28
N GLU A 339 -2.58 12.78 1.51
CA GLU A 339 -1.27 12.93 2.16
C GLU A 339 -0.94 11.81 3.15
N GLN A 340 -1.92 11.31 3.90
CA GLN A 340 -1.67 10.49 5.10
C GLN A 340 -2.27 9.09 5.06
N LEU A 341 -3.45 8.89 4.46
CA LEU A 341 -4.05 7.55 4.39
C LEU A 341 -3.12 6.61 3.60
N PHE A 342 -2.83 5.46 4.20
CA PHE A 342 -1.84 4.52 3.70
C PHE A 342 -2.47 3.15 3.40
N PHE A 343 -2.10 2.59 2.25
CA PHE A 343 -2.47 1.24 1.82
C PHE A 343 -1.18 0.45 1.66
N LYS A 344 -1.00 -0.52 2.56
CA LYS A 344 0.19 -1.35 2.59
C LYS A 344 0.21 -2.29 1.38
N HIS A 345 1.35 -2.41 0.72
CA HIS A 345 1.58 -3.48 -0.25
C HIS A 345 1.95 -4.75 0.49
N GLN A 346 1.53 -5.89 -0.02
CA GLN A 346 2.01 -7.17 0.45
C GLN A 346 3.14 -7.66 -0.46
N TYR A 347 4.22 -8.16 0.13
CA TYR A 347 5.31 -8.78 -0.63
C TYR A 347 4.79 -10.01 -1.37
N MET A 348 5.07 -10.09 -2.66
CA MET A 348 4.86 -11.34 -3.41
C MET A 348 5.79 -12.45 -2.88
N GLU A 349 6.93 -12.07 -2.32
CA GLU A 349 7.86 -12.99 -1.66
C GLU A 349 7.25 -13.72 -0.47
N ASP A 350 6.34 -13.09 0.29
CA ASP A 350 5.62 -13.76 1.37
C ASP A 350 4.71 -14.86 0.80
N ASP A 351 4.08 -14.62 -0.35
CA ASP A 351 3.28 -15.61 -1.04
C ASP A 351 4.15 -16.74 -1.61
N PHE A 352 5.30 -16.42 -2.21
CA PHE A 352 6.27 -17.42 -2.69
C PHE A 352 6.88 -18.27 -1.57
N GLN A 353 6.98 -17.76 -0.34
CA GLN A 353 7.39 -18.61 0.80
C GLN A 353 6.34 -19.69 1.11
N LEU A 354 5.06 -19.37 0.90
CA LEU A 354 3.95 -20.27 1.21
C LEU A 354 3.61 -21.19 0.03
N GLN A 355 3.86 -20.74 -1.20
CA GLN A 355 3.62 -21.45 -2.46
C GLN A 355 4.88 -21.40 -3.34
N PRO A 356 5.99 -22.05 -2.92
CA PRO A 356 7.27 -21.95 -3.61
C PRO A 356 7.24 -22.49 -5.05
N GLU A 357 6.30 -23.38 -5.37
CA GLU A 357 6.11 -23.90 -6.73
C GLU A 357 5.67 -22.84 -7.74
N TRP A 358 5.17 -21.69 -7.29
CA TRP A 358 4.81 -20.58 -8.19
C TRP A 358 6.04 -19.95 -8.84
N LEU A 359 7.19 -19.96 -8.19
CA LEU A 359 8.43 -19.41 -8.74
C LEU A 359 8.85 -20.11 -10.03
N ASP A 360 8.64 -21.43 -10.11
CA ASP A 360 8.97 -22.24 -11.29
C ASP A 360 7.93 -22.09 -12.42
N ALA A 361 6.76 -21.55 -12.09
CA ALA A 361 5.62 -21.45 -13.00
C ALA A 361 5.49 -20.07 -13.67
N ILE A 362 6.30 -19.09 -13.25
CA ILE A 362 6.28 -17.73 -13.78
C ILE A 362 7.52 -17.41 -14.62
N ASP A 363 7.37 -16.54 -15.60
CA ASP A 363 8.49 -15.91 -16.29
C ASP A 363 8.88 -14.62 -15.55
N SER A 364 9.94 -14.68 -14.73
CA SER A 364 10.39 -13.52 -13.94
C SER A 364 10.62 -12.24 -14.75
N LYS A 365 11.01 -12.34 -16.03
CA LYS A 365 11.27 -11.17 -16.85
C LYS A 365 9.97 -10.56 -17.37
N GLU A 366 9.06 -11.40 -17.86
CA GLU A 366 7.80 -10.94 -18.44
C GLU A 366 6.74 -10.59 -17.39
N GLU A 367 6.81 -11.23 -16.22
CA GLU A 367 5.81 -11.08 -15.14
C GLU A 367 6.28 -10.14 -14.03
N CYS A 368 7.55 -10.24 -13.63
CA CYS A 368 8.11 -9.41 -12.56
C CYS A 368 8.97 -8.25 -13.08
N GLY A 369 9.34 -8.23 -14.36
CA GLY A 369 10.25 -7.23 -14.92
C GLY A 369 11.70 -7.38 -14.45
N MET A 370 12.07 -8.54 -13.91
CA MET A 370 13.36 -8.81 -13.24
C MET A 370 14.07 -10.02 -13.87
N LYS A 371 15.40 -10.11 -13.80
CA LYS A 371 16.13 -11.30 -14.28
C LYS A 371 15.96 -12.54 -13.39
N GLY A 372 15.39 -12.38 -12.20
CA GLY A 372 15.15 -13.47 -11.27
C GLY A 372 14.25 -13.02 -10.12
N VAL A 373 13.70 -14.02 -9.42
CA VAL A 373 12.76 -13.89 -8.30
C VAL A 373 13.21 -14.78 -7.14
N THR A 374 12.69 -14.53 -5.94
CA THR A 374 13.13 -15.17 -4.68
C THR A 374 11.98 -15.18 -3.69
N THR A 375 12.06 -16.02 -2.66
CA THR A 375 11.12 -16.05 -1.54
C THR A 375 11.43 -15.01 -0.46
N THR A 376 12.51 -14.26 -0.58
CA THR A 376 12.90 -13.24 0.40
C THR A 376 12.99 -11.87 -0.26
N PRO A 377 12.39 -10.83 0.34
CA PRO A 377 12.47 -9.49 -0.20
C PRO A 377 13.90 -8.91 -0.06
N PRO A 378 14.25 -7.89 -0.85
CA PRO A 378 15.49 -7.13 -0.71
C PRO A 378 15.66 -6.58 0.71
N LYS A 379 16.91 -6.59 1.19
CA LYS A 379 17.25 -5.97 2.48
C LYS A 379 17.68 -4.52 2.27
N ALA A 380 17.30 -3.64 3.19
CA ALA A 380 17.64 -2.22 3.15
C ALA A 380 19.15 -1.94 2.98
N GLU A 381 20.02 -2.74 3.61
CA GLU A 381 21.49 -2.59 3.51
C GLU A 381 22.01 -2.85 2.09
N LYS A 382 21.25 -3.60 1.29
CA LYS A 382 21.59 -3.95 -0.10
C LYS A 382 20.84 -3.10 -1.12
N GLY A 383 20.16 -2.03 -0.71
CA GLY A 383 19.34 -1.20 -1.59
C GLY A 383 20.05 -0.61 -2.81
N CYS A 384 21.39 -0.57 -2.84
CA CYS A 384 22.16 -0.12 -4.01
C CYS A 384 22.43 -1.24 -5.04
N HIS A 385 22.26 -2.51 -4.66
CA HIS A 385 22.65 -3.67 -5.46
C HIS A 385 21.53 -4.73 -5.51
N SER A 386 21.02 -4.97 -6.72
CA SER A 386 20.18 -6.13 -7.00
C SER A 386 21.06 -7.35 -7.31
N PRO A 387 20.77 -8.53 -6.73
CA PRO A 387 21.47 -9.77 -7.05
C PRO A 387 21.18 -10.27 -8.48
N PHE A 388 20.14 -9.74 -9.14
CA PHE A 388 19.71 -10.16 -10.47
C PHE A 388 20.10 -9.15 -11.56
N ASP A 389 20.08 -7.85 -11.23
CA ASP A 389 20.25 -6.78 -12.22
C ASP A 389 21.48 -5.90 -12.02
N GLY A 390 22.25 -6.13 -10.95
CA GLY A 390 23.45 -5.36 -10.64
C GLY A 390 23.14 -4.06 -9.89
N MET A 391 23.93 -3.00 -10.11
CA MET A 391 23.69 -1.69 -9.51
C MET A 391 22.50 -0.97 -10.14
N LEU A 392 21.78 -0.16 -9.34
CA LEU A 392 20.86 0.85 -9.87
C LEU A 392 21.61 1.77 -10.84
N GLN A 393 21.20 1.80 -12.11
CA GLN A 393 21.84 2.62 -13.16
C GLN A 393 21.66 4.13 -12.94
N THR A 394 20.77 4.53 -12.03
CA THR A 394 20.36 5.91 -11.77
C THR A 394 21.44 6.78 -11.13
N ASP A 395 22.50 6.19 -10.59
CA ASP A 395 23.55 6.94 -9.89
C ASP A 395 24.63 7.53 -10.81
N HIS A 396 24.68 7.10 -12.08
CA HIS A 396 25.59 7.73 -13.05
C HIS A 396 25.05 9.03 -13.64
N GLU A 397 23.73 9.28 -13.60
CA GLU A 397 23.10 10.41 -14.30
C GLU A 397 22.45 11.45 -13.37
N VAL A 398 22.24 11.16 -12.07
CA VAL A 398 21.59 12.10 -11.13
C VAL A 398 22.61 12.85 -10.23
N ILE A 399 23.91 12.54 -10.35
CA ILE A 399 25.01 13.22 -9.62
C ILE A 399 25.75 14.22 -10.55
N VAL A 400 25.07 14.82 -11.53
CA VAL A 400 25.61 15.95 -12.31
C VAL A 400 24.73 17.17 -12.17
#